data_AF-A0A4P6YR45-F1
#
_entry.id   AF-A0A4P6YR45-F1
#
_cell.length_a   1.000
_cell.length_b   1.000
_cell.length_c   1.000
_cell.angle_alpha   90.00
_cell.angle_beta   90.00
_cell.angle_gamma   90.00
#
_symmetry.space_group_name_H-M   'P 1'
#
loop_
_entity.id
_entity.type
_entity.pdbx_description
1 polymer ?
#
loop_
_entity_poly.entity_id
_entity_poly.type
_entity_poly.pdbx_seq_one_letter_code
_entity_poly.pdbx_strand_id
1 'polypeptide(L)'
;MKTRSSKTTLTKDERQRLLGLLTPEQRGVIQEHVRFQRTSLFANQNLLGESTNWEFMAYHFNDNYDDNRGPQLFCDCGRRLKHQYILRNLNSGKTLKLGISHFADHTDIPEKVMKQLQTEIHHLDFGLDETLRRFRRGVKLNPEMQAWFLKEKPEQFGQYTYEYAQAGLPLTVEDTQLVRNEFAKYERRIQKASEPAKPRTRRTKKVKKAENKAKVDMYLKAFDW
;
A
#
# COMPACT_ATOMS: atom_id res chain seq x y z
N MET A 1 24.40 -5.16 10.44
CA MET A 1 23.29 -5.68 11.26
C MET A 1 21.99 -5.09 10.77
N LYS A 2 21.10 -5.91 10.18
CA LYS A 2 19.78 -5.44 9.70
C LYS A 2 18.86 -5.31 10.90
N THR A 3 18.57 -4.08 11.34
CA THR A 3 17.53 -3.82 12.33
C THR A 3 16.18 -4.20 11.74
N ARG A 4 15.70 -5.41 12.08
CA ARG A 4 14.29 -5.77 11.91
C ARG A 4 13.51 -4.81 12.80
N SER A 5 12.87 -3.80 12.22
CA SER A 5 11.88 -2.99 12.94
C SER A 5 10.88 -3.98 13.53
N SER A 6 10.76 -4.05 14.86
CA SER A 6 9.77 -4.93 15.48
C SER A 6 8.40 -4.51 14.97
N LYS A 7 7.69 -5.43 14.30
CA LYS A 7 6.32 -5.23 13.86
C LYS A 7 5.42 -5.23 15.10
N THR A 8 5.42 -4.15 15.85
CA THR A 8 4.64 -4.03 17.08
C THR A 8 3.24 -3.55 16.73
N THR A 9 2.25 -4.45 16.73
CA THR A 9 0.82 -4.11 16.59
C THR A 9 0.44 -2.99 17.55
N LEU A 10 -0.38 -2.05 17.11
CA LEU A 10 -0.90 -1.03 18.03
C LEU A 10 -1.94 -1.67 18.95
N THR A 11 -1.92 -1.27 20.21
CA THR A 11 -3.03 -1.59 21.12
C THR A 11 -4.30 -0.87 20.66
N LYS A 12 -5.47 -1.35 21.12
CA LYS A 12 -6.76 -0.72 20.81
C LYS A 12 -6.75 0.78 21.16
N ASP A 13 -6.25 1.11 22.35
CA ASP A 13 -6.24 2.48 22.87
C ASP A 13 -5.28 3.38 22.10
N GLU A 14 -4.10 2.87 21.72
CA GLU A 14 -3.17 3.61 20.87
C GLU A 14 -3.77 3.87 19.48
N ARG A 15 -4.41 2.86 18.89
CA ARG A 15 -5.06 3.01 17.58
C ARG A 15 -6.17 4.06 17.66
N GLN A 16 -7.01 4.01 18.68
CA GLN A 16 -8.09 4.98 18.89
C GLN A 16 -7.53 6.39 19.08
N ARG A 17 -6.49 6.54 19.91
CA ARG A 17 -5.81 7.83 20.11
C ARG A 17 -5.27 8.38 18.78
N LEU A 18 -4.59 7.57 17.98
CA LEU A 18 -4.02 8.00 16.71
C LEU A 18 -5.09 8.37 15.68
N LEU A 19 -6.16 7.59 15.57
CA LEU A 19 -7.30 7.92 14.72
C LEU A 19 -8.00 9.22 15.15
N GLY A 20 -7.97 9.54 16.44
CA GLY A 20 -8.47 10.80 17.00
C GLY A 20 -7.64 12.03 16.61
N LEU A 21 -6.35 11.86 16.26
CA LEU A 21 -5.48 12.95 15.81
C LEU A 21 -5.62 13.27 14.33
N LEU A 22 -6.22 12.38 13.54
CA LEU A 22 -6.43 12.58 12.11
C LEU A 22 -7.55 13.59 11.86
N THR A 23 -7.42 14.36 10.77
CA THR A 23 -8.53 15.18 10.26
C THR A 23 -9.67 14.28 9.77
N PRO A 24 -10.91 14.81 9.66
CA PRO A 24 -12.03 14.05 9.09
C PRO A 24 -11.72 13.49 7.68
N GLU A 25 -11.06 14.28 6.83
CA GLU A 25 -10.63 13.87 5.50
C GLU A 25 -9.64 12.69 5.54
N GLN A 26 -8.59 12.80 6.36
CA GLN A 26 -7.59 11.75 6.54
C GLN A 26 -8.21 10.44 7.06
N ARG A 27 -9.12 10.57 8.03
CA ARG A 27 -9.86 9.44 8.58
C ARG A 27 -10.71 8.77 7.51
N GLY A 28 -11.41 9.55 6.69
CA GLY A 28 -12.21 9.06 5.57
C GLY A 28 -11.39 8.27 4.55
N VAL A 29 -10.23 8.79 4.14
CA VAL A 29 -9.32 8.10 3.21
C VAL A 29 -8.84 6.76 3.79
N ILE A 30 -8.48 6.71 5.07
CA ILE A 30 -8.08 5.47 5.73
C ILE A 30 -9.23 4.47 5.80
N GLN A 31 -10.43 4.93 6.16
CA GLN A 31 -11.62 4.08 6.29
C GLN A 31 -12.03 3.47 4.94
N GLU A 32 -12.05 4.27 3.88
CA GLU A 32 -12.41 3.79 2.55
C GLU A 32 -11.34 2.81 2.03
N HIS A 33 -10.06 3.07 2.27
CA HIS A 33 -9.00 2.11 1.93
C HIS A 33 -9.15 0.79 2.70
N VAL A 34 -9.45 0.82 4.01
CA VAL A 34 -9.72 -0.39 4.80
C VAL A 34 -10.94 -1.14 4.27
N ARG A 35 -12.02 -0.42 3.93
CA ARG A 35 -13.22 -1.00 3.34
C ARG A 35 -12.93 -1.69 2.02
N PHE A 36 -12.14 -1.06 1.15
CA PHE A 36 -11.71 -1.65 -0.10
C PHE A 36 -10.87 -2.89 0.12
N GLN A 37 -9.81 -2.80 0.93
CA GLN A 37 -8.93 -3.95 1.19
C GLN A 37 -9.70 -5.16 1.74
N ARG A 38 -10.65 -4.91 2.66
CA ARG A 38 -11.51 -5.97 3.18
C ARG A 38 -12.47 -6.50 2.11
N THR A 39 -13.12 -5.66 1.33
CA THR A 39 -13.98 -6.11 0.22
C THR A 39 -13.18 -6.94 -0.80
N SER A 40 -12.02 -6.44 -1.22
CA SER A 40 -11.12 -7.11 -2.17
C SER A 40 -10.55 -8.42 -1.64
N LEU A 41 -10.28 -8.52 -0.34
CA LEU A 41 -9.85 -9.78 0.28
C LEU A 41 -10.86 -10.89 0.03
N PHE A 42 -12.15 -10.60 0.25
CA PHE A 42 -13.21 -11.58 0.05
C PHE A 42 -13.49 -11.85 -1.43
N ALA A 43 -13.35 -10.84 -2.30
CA ALA A 43 -13.59 -10.98 -3.73
C ALA A 43 -12.46 -11.75 -4.47
N ASN A 44 -11.19 -11.46 -4.16
CA ASN A 44 -10.06 -11.92 -4.97
C ASN A 44 -9.52 -13.28 -4.55
N GLN A 45 -9.67 -13.67 -3.29
CA GLN A 45 -8.97 -14.85 -2.76
C GLN A 45 -9.85 -16.12 -2.74
N ASN A 46 -11.08 -16.08 -3.28
CA ASN A 46 -12.08 -17.15 -3.16
C ASN A 46 -12.04 -17.78 -1.76
N LEU A 47 -11.92 -16.95 -0.71
CA LEU A 47 -11.52 -17.44 0.62
C LEU A 47 -12.57 -18.34 1.22
N LEU A 48 -13.84 -18.04 0.95
CA LEU A 48 -14.96 -18.90 1.31
C LEU A 48 -14.90 -20.22 0.52
N GLY A 49 -14.21 -20.25 -0.63
CA GLY A 49 -13.98 -21.43 -1.46
C GLY A 49 -15.24 -21.88 -2.21
N GLU A 50 -15.04 -22.71 -3.24
CA GLU A 50 -16.14 -23.40 -3.93
C GLU A 50 -16.84 -24.44 -3.03
N SER A 51 -16.21 -24.82 -1.92
CA SER A 51 -16.71 -25.82 -0.98
C SER A 51 -17.71 -25.26 0.03
N THR A 52 -18.00 -23.96 0.02
CA THR A 52 -19.02 -23.38 0.90
C THR A 52 -20.20 -22.87 0.10
N ASN A 53 -21.38 -22.94 0.72
CA ASN A 53 -22.59 -22.37 0.16
C ASN A 53 -22.74 -20.89 0.51
N TRP A 54 -21.64 -20.18 0.81
CA TRP A 54 -21.68 -18.80 1.29
C TRP A 54 -20.99 -17.86 0.31
N GLU A 55 -21.71 -16.81 -0.05
CA GLU A 55 -21.22 -15.70 -0.84
C GLU A 55 -21.03 -14.47 0.04
N PHE A 56 -19.93 -13.76 -0.15
CA PHE A 56 -19.71 -12.46 0.49
C PHE A 56 -20.46 -11.37 -0.27
N MET A 57 -21.31 -10.63 0.44
CA MET A 57 -22.15 -9.58 -0.15
C MET A 57 -21.60 -8.18 0.09
N ALA A 58 -21.19 -7.90 1.34
CA ALA A 58 -20.79 -6.55 1.72
C ALA A 58 -19.99 -6.52 3.02
N TYR A 59 -19.20 -5.46 3.16
CA TYR A 59 -18.52 -5.10 4.40
C TYR A 59 -18.96 -3.70 4.84
N HIS A 60 -19.24 -3.57 6.14
CA HIS A 60 -19.58 -2.33 6.79
C HIS A 60 -18.68 -2.07 8.00
N PHE A 61 -18.32 -0.80 8.16
CA PHE A 61 -17.56 -0.31 9.31
C PHE A 61 -18.46 0.57 10.18
N ASN A 62 -18.41 0.38 11.49
CA ASN A 62 -19.17 1.17 12.45
C ASN A 62 -18.30 2.32 12.98
N ASP A 63 -18.48 3.50 12.39
CA ASP A 63 -17.79 4.74 12.80
C ASP A 63 -18.13 5.14 14.24
N ASN A 64 -19.32 4.79 14.71
CA ASN A 64 -19.83 5.11 16.03
C ASN A 64 -19.67 3.95 17.01
N TYR A 65 -18.77 2.99 16.77
CA TYR A 65 -18.67 1.82 17.67
C TYR A 65 -18.40 2.20 19.14
N ASP A 66 -17.62 3.26 19.35
CA ASP A 66 -17.23 3.74 20.67
C ASP A 66 -18.21 4.81 21.23
N ASP A 67 -19.09 5.39 20.39
CA ASP A 67 -20.16 6.30 20.83
C ASP A 67 -21.52 5.59 20.73
N ASN A 68 -22.23 5.41 21.84
CA ASN A 68 -23.56 4.76 21.82
C ASN A 68 -24.61 5.58 21.05
N ARG A 69 -24.28 6.78 20.57
CA ARG A 69 -25.15 7.62 19.74
C ARG A 69 -24.97 7.31 18.26
N GLY A 70 -26.10 7.20 17.55
CA GLY A 70 -26.13 6.95 16.11
C GLY A 70 -26.28 5.49 15.71
N PRO A 71 -26.30 5.20 14.39
CA PRO A 71 -26.48 3.85 13.88
C PRO A 71 -25.38 2.90 14.35
N GLN A 72 -25.79 1.74 14.86
CA GLN A 72 -24.88 0.69 15.36
C GLN A 72 -24.99 -0.56 14.47
N LEU A 73 -23.88 -1.27 14.32
CA LEU A 73 -23.86 -2.55 13.63
C LEU A 73 -23.93 -3.69 14.66
N PHE A 74 -24.74 -4.70 14.36
CA PHE A 74 -24.93 -5.87 15.21
C PHE A 74 -24.70 -7.15 14.42
N CYS A 75 -24.18 -8.15 15.13
CA CYS A 75 -24.18 -9.53 14.67
C CYS A 75 -25.59 -10.10 14.79
N ASP A 76 -25.91 -11.14 14.05
CA ASP A 76 -27.22 -11.81 14.18
C ASP A 76 -27.46 -12.44 15.56
N CYS A 77 -26.41 -12.70 16.35
CA CYS A 77 -26.53 -13.06 17.77
C CYS A 77 -26.82 -11.88 18.72
N GLY A 78 -26.96 -10.66 18.21
CA GLY A 78 -27.19 -9.44 18.98
C GLY A 78 -25.92 -8.75 19.49
N ARG A 79 -24.71 -9.31 19.27
CA ARG A 79 -23.46 -8.68 19.69
C ARG A 79 -23.15 -7.44 18.85
N ARG A 80 -22.78 -6.32 19.49
CA ARG A 80 -22.36 -5.11 18.78
C ARG A 80 -21.03 -5.30 18.05
N LEU A 81 -20.96 -4.85 16.80
CA LEU A 81 -19.83 -5.03 15.90
C LEU A 81 -19.22 -3.70 15.47
N LYS A 82 -17.88 -3.66 15.42
CA LYS A 82 -17.11 -2.60 14.76
C LYS A 82 -16.94 -2.87 13.26
N HIS A 83 -16.73 -4.15 12.93
CA HIS A 83 -16.56 -4.66 11.59
C HIS A 83 -17.67 -5.68 11.34
N GLN A 84 -18.54 -5.42 10.37
CA GLN A 84 -19.64 -6.30 10.00
C GLN A 84 -19.44 -6.80 8.58
N TYR A 85 -19.63 -8.09 8.41
CA TYR A 85 -19.59 -8.79 7.13
C TYR A 85 -20.97 -9.36 6.84
N ILE A 86 -21.45 -9.16 5.63
CA ILE A 86 -22.73 -9.69 5.16
C ILE A 86 -22.44 -10.88 4.26
N LEU A 87 -22.95 -12.05 4.64
CA LEU A 87 -22.85 -13.29 3.87
C LEU A 87 -24.23 -13.73 3.42
N ARG A 88 -24.35 -14.28 2.21
CA ARG A 88 -25.58 -14.89 1.70
C ARG A 88 -25.36 -16.37 1.48
N ASN A 89 -26.26 -17.19 1.99
CA ASN A 89 -26.28 -18.61 1.70
C ASN A 89 -26.90 -18.83 0.31
N LEU A 90 -26.16 -19.46 -0.59
CA LEU A 90 -26.56 -19.68 -1.98
C LEU A 90 -27.75 -20.66 -2.11
N ASN A 91 -27.86 -21.64 -1.21
CA ASN A 91 -28.92 -22.65 -1.27
C ASN A 91 -30.25 -22.16 -0.69
N SER A 92 -30.20 -21.51 0.49
CA SER A 92 -31.41 -21.04 1.19
C SER A 92 -31.77 -19.59 0.90
N GLY A 93 -30.86 -18.82 0.30
CA GLY A 93 -30.99 -17.37 0.13
C GLY A 93 -30.83 -16.56 1.43
N LYS A 94 -30.67 -17.23 2.58
CA LYS A 94 -30.56 -16.57 3.89
C LYS A 94 -29.34 -15.66 3.94
N THR A 95 -29.53 -14.43 4.41
CA THR A 95 -28.43 -13.49 4.64
C THR A 95 -28.09 -13.44 6.12
N LEU A 96 -26.79 -13.45 6.44
CA LEU A 96 -26.27 -13.29 7.80
C LEU A 96 -25.39 -12.04 7.91
N LYS A 97 -25.48 -11.36 9.05
CA LYS A 97 -24.65 -10.21 9.43
C LYS A 97 -23.74 -10.62 10.58
N LEU A 98 -22.45 -10.76 10.31
CA LEU A 98 -21.53 -11.41 11.24
C LEU A 98 -20.27 -10.57 11.50
N GLY A 99 -19.71 -10.71 12.69
CA GLY A 99 -18.32 -10.35 12.96
C GLY A 99 -17.40 -11.50 12.60
N ILE A 100 -16.14 -11.22 12.24
CA ILE A 100 -15.21 -12.25 11.75
C ILE A 100 -15.02 -13.44 12.71
N SER A 101 -15.07 -13.18 14.02
CA SER A 101 -14.92 -14.22 15.05
C SER A 101 -16.13 -15.13 15.16
N HIS A 102 -17.30 -14.72 14.67
CA HIS A 102 -18.55 -15.48 14.81
C HIS A 102 -18.95 -16.23 13.53
N PHE A 103 -18.11 -16.23 12.51
CA PHE A 103 -18.42 -16.99 11.28
C PHE A 103 -18.53 -18.48 11.57
N ALA A 104 -17.61 -19.05 12.35
CA ALA A 104 -17.64 -20.46 12.73
C ALA A 104 -18.91 -20.83 13.54
N ASP A 105 -19.44 -19.89 14.32
CA ASP A 105 -20.62 -20.12 15.17
C ASP A 105 -21.94 -20.08 14.38
N HIS A 106 -21.93 -19.42 13.21
CA HIS A 106 -23.16 -19.13 12.46
C HIS A 106 -23.17 -19.69 11.03
N THR A 107 -22.06 -20.29 10.59
CA THR A 107 -21.91 -20.86 9.25
C THR A 107 -21.28 -22.25 9.33
N ASP A 108 -21.42 -23.02 8.27
CA ASP A 108 -20.73 -24.30 8.04
C ASP A 108 -19.36 -24.11 7.37
N ILE A 109 -18.79 -22.90 7.39
CA ILE A 109 -17.46 -22.63 6.82
C ILE A 109 -16.39 -23.38 7.62
N PRO A 110 -15.52 -24.16 6.97
CA PRO A 110 -14.47 -24.92 7.66
C PRO A 110 -13.54 -24.03 8.50
N GLU A 111 -13.16 -24.50 9.69
CA GLU A 111 -12.29 -23.74 10.62
C GLU A 111 -10.95 -23.34 9.99
N LYS A 112 -10.39 -24.18 9.10
CA LYS A 112 -9.15 -23.89 8.37
C LYS A 112 -9.29 -22.64 7.50
N VAL A 113 -10.40 -22.51 6.77
CA VAL A 113 -10.72 -21.34 5.96
C VAL A 113 -10.86 -20.11 6.85
N MET A 114 -11.54 -20.27 7.98
CA MET A 114 -11.71 -19.17 8.94
C MET A 114 -10.40 -18.66 9.52
N LYS A 115 -9.48 -19.56 9.90
CA LYS A 115 -8.15 -19.19 10.39
C LYS A 115 -7.32 -18.45 9.34
N GLN A 116 -7.40 -18.89 8.09
CA GLN A 116 -6.75 -18.20 6.97
C GLN A 116 -7.32 -16.78 6.82
N LEU A 117 -8.64 -16.64 6.77
CA LEU A 117 -9.30 -15.34 6.63
C LEU A 117 -8.96 -14.39 7.79
N GLN A 118 -8.95 -14.88 9.02
CA GLN A 118 -8.52 -14.09 10.18
C GLN A 118 -7.06 -13.64 10.07
N THR A 119 -6.18 -14.51 9.56
CA THR A 119 -4.76 -14.18 9.34
C THR A 119 -4.60 -13.07 8.31
N GLU A 120 -5.31 -13.15 7.18
CA GLU A 120 -5.29 -12.11 6.16
C GLU A 120 -5.84 -10.77 6.67
N ILE A 121 -6.95 -10.79 7.43
CA ILE A 121 -7.48 -9.58 8.06
C ILE A 121 -6.48 -8.98 9.06
N HIS A 122 -5.81 -9.81 9.87
CA HIS A 122 -4.75 -9.33 10.74
C HIS A 122 -3.61 -8.69 9.95
N HIS A 123 -3.22 -9.24 8.79
CA HIS A 123 -2.23 -8.63 7.90
C HIS A 123 -2.65 -7.25 7.39
N LEU A 124 -3.93 -7.07 7.05
CA LEU A 124 -4.47 -5.75 6.70
C LEU A 124 -4.38 -4.77 7.89
N ASP A 125 -4.76 -5.22 9.09
CA ASP A 125 -4.69 -4.40 10.31
C ASP A 125 -3.25 -4.03 10.67
N PHE A 126 -2.27 -4.91 10.41
CA PHE A 126 -0.85 -4.57 10.53
C PHE A 126 -0.42 -3.46 9.57
N GLY A 127 -0.92 -3.47 8.34
CA GLY A 127 -0.67 -2.43 7.34
C GLY A 127 -1.22 -1.08 7.81
N LEU A 128 -2.45 -1.06 8.32
CA LEU A 128 -3.05 0.13 8.92
C LEU A 128 -2.24 0.65 10.12
N ASP A 129 -1.82 -0.24 11.01
CA ASP A 129 -1.04 0.14 12.18
C ASP A 129 0.33 0.74 11.79
N GLU A 130 0.93 0.27 10.70
CA GLU A 130 2.15 0.88 10.16
C GLU A 130 1.91 2.30 9.65
N THR A 131 0.83 2.51 8.88
CA THR A 131 0.41 3.85 8.44
C THR A 131 0.24 4.78 9.64
N LEU A 132 -0.47 4.36 10.70
CA LEU A 132 -0.71 5.18 11.89
C LEU A 132 0.58 5.46 12.68
N ARG A 133 1.49 4.48 12.81
CA ARG A 133 2.81 4.70 13.43
C ARG A 133 3.64 5.71 12.66
N ARG A 134 3.62 5.65 11.33
CA ARG A 134 4.32 6.58 10.45
C ARG A 134 3.72 7.98 10.53
N PHE A 135 2.40 8.08 10.64
CA PHE A 135 1.71 9.34 10.86
C PHE A 135 2.14 9.98 12.18
N ARG A 136 2.16 9.20 13.27
CA ARG A 136 2.66 9.65 14.58
C ARG A 136 4.09 10.18 14.52
N ARG A 137 4.94 9.61 13.67
CA ARG A 137 6.34 10.04 13.46
C ARG A 137 6.47 11.26 12.54
N GLY A 138 5.38 11.80 12.02
CA GLY A 138 5.39 12.91 11.07
C GLY A 138 5.97 12.54 9.70
N VAL A 139 5.96 11.25 9.33
CA VAL A 139 6.47 10.80 8.05
C VAL A 139 5.53 11.28 6.94
N LYS A 140 6.08 12.02 5.98
CA LYS A 140 5.37 12.51 4.79
C LYS A 140 6.31 12.50 3.58
N LEU A 141 5.73 12.59 2.39
CA LEU A 141 6.52 12.87 1.19
C LEU A 141 7.13 14.26 1.30
N ASN A 142 8.28 14.46 0.66
CA ASN A 142 8.83 15.81 0.47
C ASN A 142 7.80 16.63 -0.35
N PRO A 143 7.57 17.93 -0.03
CA PRO A 143 6.62 18.77 -0.76
C PRO A 143 6.79 18.78 -2.29
N GLU A 144 8.03 18.86 -2.79
CA GLU A 144 8.31 18.85 -4.24
C GLU A 144 7.94 17.51 -4.87
N MET A 145 8.29 16.43 -4.19
CA MET A 145 7.97 15.06 -4.60
C MET A 145 6.47 14.81 -4.56
N GLN A 146 5.76 15.33 -3.55
CA GLN A 146 4.31 15.23 -3.44
C GLN A 146 3.62 16.02 -4.56
N ALA A 147 4.05 17.26 -4.81
CA ALA A 147 3.52 18.08 -5.89
C ALA A 147 3.74 17.42 -7.26
N TRP A 148 4.93 16.89 -7.51
CA TRP A 148 5.23 16.10 -8.71
C TRP A 148 4.32 14.87 -8.81
N PHE A 149 4.20 14.10 -7.74
CA PHE A 149 3.44 12.85 -7.74
C PHE A 149 1.95 13.08 -8.04
N LEU A 150 1.36 14.12 -7.44
CA LEU A 150 -0.04 14.48 -7.65
C LEU A 150 -0.28 15.10 -9.04
N LYS A 151 0.73 15.76 -9.62
CA LYS A 151 0.65 16.36 -10.96
C LYS A 151 0.82 15.34 -12.07
N GLU A 152 1.91 14.57 -12.03
CA GLU A 152 2.28 13.66 -13.13
C GLU A 152 1.49 12.35 -13.10
N LYS A 153 0.89 12.00 -11.95
CA LYS A 153 0.07 10.79 -11.75
C LYS A 153 0.60 9.53 -12.46
N PRO A 154 1.79 9.01 -12.08
CA PRO A 154 2.36 7.84 -12.75
C PRO A 154 1.46 6.60 -12.67
N GLU A 155 1.07 6.03 -13.81
CA GLU A 155 0.03 4.98 -13.92
C GLU A 155 0.28 3.71 -13.06
N GLN A 156 1.53 3.45 -12.69
CA GLN A 156 1.92 2.28 -11.88
C GLN A 156 1.40 2.31 -10.43
N PHE A 157 0.88 3.43 -9.95
CA PHE A 157 0.37 3.55 -8.58
C PHE A 157 -1.14 3.41 -8.55
N GLY A 158 -1.64 2.64 -7.57
CA GLY A 158 -3.08 2.51 -7.35
C GLY A 158 -3.71 3.78 -6.78
N GLN A 159 -5.03 3.90 -6.94
CA GLN A 159 -5.85 5.03 -6.50
C GLN A 159 -5.57 5.45 -5.05
N TYR A 160 -5.48 4.50 -4.10
CA TYR A 160 -5.24 4.81 -2.69
C TYR A 160 -3.89 5.47 -2.42
N THR A 161 -2.87 5.22 -3.25
CA THR A 161 -1.58 5.91 -3.11
C THR A 161 -1.74 7.42 -3.35
N TYR A 162 -2.57 7.79 -4.32
CA TYR A 162 -2.88 9.17 -4.63
C TYR A 162 -3.72 9.82 -3.54
N GLU A 163 -4.76 9.15 -3.08
CA GLU A 163 -5.63 9.67 -2.01
C GLU A 163 -4.84 9.89 -0.72
N TYR A 164 -3.93 8.97 -0.37
CA TYR A 164 -3.05 9.14 0.78
C TYR A 164 -2.12 10.34 0.58
N ALA A 165 -1.48 10.45 -0.59
CA ALA A 165 -0.62 11.59 -0.89
C ALA A 165 -1.41 12.91 -0.86
N GLN A 166 -2.64 12.94 -1.37
CA GLN A 166 -3.49 14.14 -1.39
C GLN A 166 -3.90 14.58 0.02
N ALA A 167 -4.30 13.63 0.87
CA ALA A 167 -4.67 13.89 2.27
C ALA A 167 -3.47 14.12 3.20
N GLY A 168 -2.24 14.10 2.66
CA GLY A 168 -1.00 14.25 3.43
C GLY A 168 -0.73 13.09 4.39
N LEU A 169 -1.29 11.92 4.11
CA LEU A 169 -1.06 10.68 4.86
C LEU A 169 0.28 10.03 4.46
N PRO A 170 0.92 9.30 5.38
CA PRO A 170 2.09 8.51 5.05
C PRO A 170 1.70 7.36 4.12
N LEU A 171 2.39 7.23 2.99
CA LEU A 171 2.28 6.05 2.13
C LEU A 171 2.84 4.80 2.83
N THR A 172 2.65 3.61 2.24
CA THR A 172 3.35 2.38 2.67
C THR A 172 4.87 2.52 2.47
N VAL A 173 5.68 1.62 3.06
CA VAL A 173 7.15 1.72 2.94
C VAL A 173 7.56 1.48 1.50
N GLU A 174 6.92 0.51 0.89
CA GLU A 174 7.03 0.08 -0.49
C GLU A 174 6.69 1.24 -1.43
N ASP A 175 5.49 1.83 -1.29
CA ASP A 175 5.05 2.93 -2.15
C ASP A 175 5.94 4.15 -1.98
N THR A 176 6.36 4.46 -0.74
CA THR A 176 7.29 5.57 -0.50
C THR A 176 8.60 5.37 -1.26
N GLN A 177 9.13 4.15 -1.28
CA GLN A 177 10.37 3.86 -2.00
C GLN A 177 10.17 3.92 -3.52
N LEU A 178 9.04 3.42 -4.02
CA LEU A 178 8.71 3.49 -5.44
C LEU A 178 8.55 4.93 -5.91
N VAL A 179 7.80 5.76 -5.17
CA VAL A 179 7.63 7.19 -5.47
C VAL A 179 8.98 7.90 -5.48
N ARG A 180 9.85 7.64 -4.49
CA ARG A 180 11.21 8.19 -4.46
C ARG A 180 12.03 7.81 -5.69
N ASN A 181 11.98 6.55 -6.10
CA ASN A 181 12.73 6.07 -7.25
C ASN A 181 12.27 6.75 -8.54
N GLU A 182 10.96 6.90 -8.74
CA GLU A 182 10.41 7.58 -9.92
C GLU A 182 10.70 9.07 -9.91
N PHE A 183 10.59 9.73 -8.76
CA PHE A 183 10.95 11.13 -8.61
C PHE A 183 12.42 11.37 -8.97
N ALA A 184 13.34 10.52 -8.48
CA ALA A 184 14.76 10.61 -8.82
C ALA A 184 15.06 10.36 -10.32
N LYS A 185 14.22 9.61 -11.03
CA LYS A 185 14.31 9.48 -12.50
C LYS A 185 13.81 10.74 -13.20
N TYR A 186 12.73 11.34 -12.69
CA TYR A 186 12.20 12.61 -13.17
C TYR A 186 13.22 13.74 -13.03
N GLU A 187 13.83 13.91 -11.86
CA GLU A 187 14.86 14.93 -11.61
C GLU A 187 16.04 14.78 -12.57
N ARG A 188 16.51 13.55 -12.79
CA ARG A 188 17.58 13.25 -13.75
C ARG A 188 17.20 13.61 -15.20
N ARG A 189 15.93 13.47 -15.57
CA ARG A 189 15.45 13.86 -16.91
C ARG A 189 15.45 15.39 -17.06
N ILE A 190 14.97 16.11 -16.05
CA ILE A 190 15.01 17.58 -16.04
C ILE A 190 16.44 18.09 -16.10
N GLN A 191 17.34 17.56 -15.25
CA GLN A 191 18.75 17.97 -15.23
C GLN A 191 19.42 17.78 -16.60
N LYS A 192 19.25 16.60 -17.22
CA LYS A 192 19.78 16.34 -18.57
C LYS A 192 19.18 17.26 -19.64
N ALA A 193 17.92 17.64 -19.51
CA ALA A 193 17.27 18.58 -20.43
C ALA A 193 17.73 20.02 -20.22
N SER A 194 18.13 20.39 -19.01
CA SER A 194 18.69 21.71 -18.67
C SER A 194 20.18 21.84 -18.98
N GLU A 195 20.93 20.75 -19.13
CA GLU A 195 22.34 20.78 -19.48
C GLU A 195 22.52 21.21 -20.96
N PRO A 196 23.37 22.21 -21.25
CA PRO A 196 23.65 22.59 -22.63
C PRO A 196 24.29 21.42 -23.37
N ALA A 197 23.84 21.18 -24.61
CA ALA A 197 24.36 20.10 -25.44
C ALA A 197 25.89 20.26 -25.58
N LYS A 198 26.65 19.38 -24.90
CA LYS A 198 28.11 19.35 -25.07
C LYS A 198 28.39 19.19 -26.56
N PRO A 199 29.19 20.08 -27.18
CA PRO A 199 29.48 19.96 -28.60
C PRO A 199 30.04 18.57 -28.85
N ARG A 200 29.35 17.79 -29.69
CA ARG A 200 29.87 16.52 -30.19
C ARG A 200 31.12 16.85 -30.98
N THR A 201 32.28 16.82 -30.34
CA THR A 201 33.55 16.79 -31.08
C THR A 201 33.47 15.56 -31.97
N ARG A 202 33.32 15.77 -33.27
CA ARG A 202 33.41 14.72 -34.30
C ARG A 202 34.84 14.20 -34.28
N ARG A 203 35.18 13.36 -33.31
CA ARG A 203 36.41 12.57 -33.34
C ARG A 203 36.21 11.58 -34.47
N THR A 204 36.75 11.91 -35.65
CA THR A 204 36.62 11.07 -36.84
C THR A 204 37.24 9.70 -36.56
N LYS A 205 36.71 8.62 -37.15
CA LYS A 205 37.32 7.28 -37.04
C LYS A 205 38.82 7.29 -37.40
N LYS A 206 39.25 8.22 -38.28
CA LYS A 206 40.66 8.46 -38.62
C LYS A 206 41.50 8.93 -37.43
N VAL A 207 40.99 9.87 -36.61
CA VAL A 207 41.71 10.35 -35.41
C VAL A 207 41.86 9.23 -34.37
N LYS A 208 40.80 8.45 -34.12
CA LYS A 208 40.89 7.27 -33.23
C LYS A 208 41.87 6.20 -33.75
N LYS A 209 41.90 5.96 -35.06
CA LYS A 209 42.80 4.98 -35.67
C LYS A 209 44.27 5.46 -35.61
N ALA A 210 44.50 6.76 -35.81
CA ALA A 210 45.83 7.36 -35.70
C ALA A 210 46.36 7.34 -34.25
N GLU A 211 45.53 7.67 -33.26
CA GLU A 211 45.89 7.60 -31.84
C GLU A 211 46.16 6.16 -31.38
N ASN A 212 45.35 5.19 -31.84
CA ASN A 212 45.60 3.78 -31.53
C ASN A 212 46.88 3.27 -32.20
N LYS A 213 47.15 3.68 -33.45
CA LYS A 213 48.42 3.33 -34.13
C LYS A 213 49.61 3.95 -33.40
N ALA A 214 49.54 5.23 -33.03
CA ALA A 214 50.59 5.90 -32.28
C ALA A 214 50.84 5.26 -30.90
N LYS A 215 49.80 4.79 -30.22
CA LYS A 215 49.95 4.00 -28.99
C LYS A 215 50.64 2.67 -29.23
N VAL A 216 50.22 1.93 -30.26
CA VAL A 216 50.84 0.63 -30.60
C VAL A 216 52.31 0.82 -30.97
N ASP A 217 52.65 1.82 -31.79
CA ASP A 217 54.04 2.13 -32.17
C ASP A 217 54.88 2.56 -30.95
N MET A 218 54.29 3.31 -30.00
CA MET A 218 54.96 3.67 -28.74
C MET A 218 55.25 2.44 -27.87
N TYR A 219 54.31 1.49 -27.79
CA TYR A 219 54.53 0.23 -27.06
C TYR A 219 55.58 -0.64 -27.75
N LEU A 220 55.56 -0.75 -29.08
CA LEU A 220 56.56 -1.55 -29.80
C LEU A 220 57.98 -0.98 -29.64
N LYS A 221 58.15 0.35 -29.69
CA LYS A 221 59.43 1.01 -29.42
C LYS A 221 59.92 0.88 -27.98
N ALA A 222 59.05 0.54 -27.04
CA ALA A 222 59.41 0.30 -25.64
C ALA A 222 59.91 -1.13 -25.38
N PHE A 223 59.90 -2.01 -26.39
CA PHE A 223 60.28 -3.42 -26.29
C PHE A 223 61.44 -3.83 -27.22
N ASP A 224 62.07 -2.90 -27.94
CA ASP A 224 63.31 -3.18 -28.68
C ASP A 224 64.52 -3.14 -27.70
N TRP A 225 65.06 -4.32 -27.37
CA TRP A 225 66.37 -4.53 -26.74
C TRP A 225 67.45 -4.68 -27.82
#